data_AF-A0A0D0DRB9-F1
#
_entry.id   AF-A0A0D0DRB9-F1
#
_cell.length_a   1.000
_cell.length_b   1.000
_cell.length_c   1.000
_cell.angle_alpha   90.00
_cell.angle_beta   90.00
_cell.angle_gamma   90.00
#
_symmetry.space_group_name_H-M   'P 1'
#
loop_
_entity.id
_entity.type
_entity.pdbx_description
1 polymer ?
#
loop_
_entity_poly.entity_id
_entity_poly.type
_entity_poly.pdbx_seq_one_letter_code
_entity_poly.pdbx_strand_id
1 'polypeptide(L)'
;SFCHTLTDSYSGSTISDYINGMRVWHTVHELEWALNNNETDAILKAVSSLTPPPPQSKRPPHKLYTANMLVPIRLHLNLTSPLHATIFACLTTAFYTTAHVGELTIKTLPSFNPLHNIKPSDVQTEHDHQGNMVTNFHLPRSKLAPDGQAKQPI
;
A
#
# COMPACT_ATOMS: atom_id res chain seq x y z
N SER A 1 0.97 19.26 -29.94
CA SER A 1 0.79 17.79 -29.86
C SER A 1 0.17 17.45 -28.51
N PHE A 2 -0.47 16.27 -28.37
CA PHE A 2 -1.12 15.84 -27.12
C PHE A 2 -0.27 16.08 -25.86
N CYS A 3 1.01 15.69 -25.88
CA CYS A 3 1.91 15.86 -24.73
C CYS A 3 2.16 17.33 -24.38
N HIS A 4 2.35 18.21 -25.38
CA HIS A 4 2.57 19.64 -25.17
C HIS A 4 1.36 20.33 -24.53
N THR A 5 0.14 19.87 -24.79
CA THR A 5 -1.06 20.41 -24.14
C THR A 5 -1.09 20.06 -22.64
N LEU A 6 -0.43 18.98 -22.23
CA LEU A 6 -0.42 18.51 -20.85
C LEU A 6 0.73 19.09 -20.02
N THR A 7 1.86 19.46 -20.63
CA THR A 7 3.07 19.95 -19.93
C THR A 7 2.84 21.22 -19.12
N ASP A 8 1.83 22.02 -19.47
CA ASP A 8 1.51 23.27 -18.76
C ASP A 8 0.60 23.05 -17.55
N SER A 9 -0.12 21.91 -17.49
CA SER A 9 -1.17 21.65 -16.49
C SER A 9 -0.89 20.46 -15.58
N TYR A 10 0.03 19.57 -15.96
CA TYR A 10 0.29 18.32 -15.26
C TYR A 10 1.78 18.12 -14.99
N SER A 11 2.09 17.40 -13.91
CA SER A 11 3.45 17.01 -13.61
C SER A 11 3.98 16.00 -14.65
N GLY A 12 5.29 15.96 -14.86
CA GLY A 12 5.91 15.02 -15.80
C GLY A 12 5.60 13.55 -15.45
N SER A 13 5.50 13.21 -14.17
CA SER A 13 5.08 11.87 -13.72
C SER A 13 3.63 11.57 -14.10
N THR A 14 2.72 12.54 -13.97
CA THR A 14 1.31 12.35 -14.39
C THR A 14 1.19 12.14 -15.89
N ILE A 15 1.96 12.88 -16.69
CA ILE A 15 1.98 12.71 -18.16
C ILE A 15 2.58 11.35 -18.53
N SER A 16 3.61 10.91 -17.81
CA SER A 16 4.19 9.56 -17.96
C SER A 16 3.16 8.46 -17.68
N ASP A 17 2.40 8.59 -16.60
CA ASP A 17 1.34 7.63 -16.25
C ASP A 17 0.26 7.54 -17.34
N TYR A 18 -0.13 8.68 -17.94
CA TYR A 18 -1.06 8.68 -19.08
C TYR A 18 -0.49 7.96 -20.31
N ILE A 19 0.76 8.23 -20.69
CA ILE A 19 1.41 7.57 -21.84
C ILE A 19 1.52 6.07 -21.61
N ASN A 20 1.93 5.66 -20.41
CA ASN A 20 2.00 4.25 -20.03
C ASN A 20 0.61 3.60 -20.01
N GLY A 21 -0.41 4.31 -19.54
CA GLY A 21 -1.80 3.84 -19.59
C GLY A 21 -2.31 3.62 -21.01
N MET A 22 -2.02 4.55 -21.94
CA MET A 22 -2.35 4.38 -23.36
C MET A 22 -1.64 3.17 -23.96
N ARG A 23 -0.34 2.99 -23.69
CA ARG A 23 0.42 1.83 -24.15
C ARG A 23 -0.19 0.51 -23.66
N VAL A 24 -0.53 0.44 -22.38
CA VAL A 24 -1.19 -0.74 -21.79
C VAL A 24 -2.53 -0.99 -22.48
N TRP A 25 -3.34 0.04 -22.70
CA TRP A 25 -4.62 -0.08 -23.39
C TRP A 25 -4.46 -0.64 -24.82
N HIS A 26 -3.51 -0.12 -25.60
CA HIS A 26 -3.18 -0.66 -26.92
C HIS A 26 -2.78 -2.14 -26.86
N THR A 27 -1.95 -2.51 -25.87
CA THR A 27 -1.48 -3.88 -25.67
C THR A 27 -2.64 -4.84 -25.34
N VAL A 28 -3.56 -4.42 -24.46
CA VAL A 28 -4.74 -5.20 -24.07
C VAL A 28 -5.71 -5.41 -25.24
N HIS A 29 -5.82 -4.43 -26.13
CA HIS A 29 -6.70 -4.49 -27.29
C HIS A 29 -6.02 -5.01 -28.56
N GLU A 30 -4.80 -5.53 -28.46
CA GLU A 30 -4.01 -6.04 -29.59
C GLU A 30 -3.87 -5.02 -30.75
N LEU A 31 -3.94 -3.73 -30.42
CA LEU A 31 -3.73 -2.65 -31.37
C LEU A 31 -2.25 -2.32 -31.42
N GLU A 32 -1.71 -2.15 -32.62
CA GLU A 32 -0.32 -1.76 -32.80
C GLU A 32 -0.05 -0.44 -32.07
N TRP A 33 0.88 -0.47 -31.12
CA TRP A 33 1.40 0.73 -30.49
C TRP A 33 2.43 1.33 -31.45
N ALA A 34 2.05 2.40 -32.14
CA ALA A 34 2.83 2.99 -33.24
C ALA A 34 4.21 3.54 -32.81
N LEU A 35 4.44 3.73 -31.50
CA LEU A 35 5.71 4.22 -30.97
C LEU A 35 6.56 3.04 -30.47
N ASN A 36 7.81 2.97 -30.89
CA ASN A 36 8.72 1.99 -30.29
C ASN A 36 9.15 2.40 -28.87
N ASN A 37 9.81 1.50 -28.14
CA ASN A 37 10.25 1.76 -26.76
C ASN A 37 11.17 2.99 -26.67
N ASN A 38 12.10 3.14 -27.63
CA ASN A 38 13.07 4.23 -27.63
C ASN A 38 12.41 5.59 -27.86
N GLU A 39 11.41 5.65 -28.75
CA GLU A 39 10.58 6.83 -28.99
C GLU A 39 9.75 7.18 -27.78
N THR A 40 9.19 6.18 -27.10
CA THR A 40 8.43 6.37 -25.86
C THR A 40 9.33 6.96 -24.77
N ASP A 41 10.54 6.41 -24.58
CA ASP A 41 11.52 6.91 -23.61
C ASP A 41 12.00 8.33 -23.96
N ALA A 42 12.21 8.62 -25.25
CA ALA A 42 12.58 9.95 -25.73
C ALA A 42 11.47 10.98 -25.44
N ILE A 43 10.21 10.61 -25.68
CA ILE A 43 9.05 11.45 -25.35
C ILE A 43 8.94 11.67 -23.84
N LEU A 44 9.07 10.62 -23.02
CA LEU A 44 9.02 10.72 -21.56
C LEU A 44 10.14 11.62 -21.00
N LYS A 45 11.35 11.51 -21.57
CA LYS A 45 12.49 12.37 -21.24
C LYS A 45 12.24 13.82 -21.64
N ALA A 46 11.71 14.05 -22.84
CA ALA A 46 11.36 15.38 -23.32
C ALA A 46 10.27 16.02 -22.44
N VAL A 47 9.20 15.29 -22.13
CA VAL A 47 8.13 15.73 -21.21
C VAL A 47 8.70 16.08 -19.85
N SER A 48 9.59 15.25 -19.29
CA SER A 48 10.23 15.53 -18.00
C SER A 48 11.10 16.78 -18.02
N SER A 49 11.71 17.09 -19.17
CA SER A 49 12.53 18.31 -19.35
C SER A 49 11.72 19.57 -19.62
N LEU A 50 10.55 19.44 -20.25
CA LEU A 50 9.68 20.55 -20.66
C LEU A 50 8.65 20.92 -19.61
N THR A 51 8.29 19.98 -18.73
CA THR A 51 7.40 20.27 -17.62
C THR A 51 8.19 21.05 -16.57
N PRO A 52 7.64 22.15 -16.00
CA PRO A 52 8.26 22.79 -14.85
C PRO A 52 8.54 21.72 -13.77
N PRO A 53 9.69 21.81 -13.06
CA PRO A 53 9.98 20.88 -11.99
C PRO A 53 8.74 20.82 -11.11
N PRO A 54 8.23 19.60 -10.79
CA PRO A 54 7.01 19.47 -10.02
C PRO A 54 7.18 20.38 -8.82
N PRO A 55 6.16 21.19 -8.45
CA PRO A 55 6.24 21.89 -7.18
C PRO A 55 6.62 20.80 -6.21
N GLN A 56 7.83 20.89 -5.63
CA GLN A 56 8.28 19.88 -4.68
C GLN A 56 7.08 19.72 -3.79
N SER A 57 6.54 18.49 -3.71
CA SER A 57 5.46 18.23 -2.78
C SER A 57 6.11 18.42 -1.43
N LYS A 58 6.19 19.69 -0.99
CA LYS A 58 6.69 20.17 0.28
C LYS A 58 5.62 19.83 1.31
N ARG A 59 5.11 18.60 1.25
CA ARG A 59 4.49 18.00 2.41
C ARG A 59 5.59 18.06 3.45
N PRO A 60 5.40 18.81 4.55
CA PRO A 60 6.38 18.81 5.61
C PRO A 60 6.66 17.35 5.98
N PRO A 61 7.91 17.01 6.35
CA PRO A 61 8.24 15.66 6.80
C PRO A 61 7.16 15.19 7.77
N HIS A 62 6.43 14.14 7.38
CA HIS A 62 5.33 13.67 8.19
C HIS A 62 5.92 13.25 9.54
N LYS A 63 5.35 13.76 10.65
CA LYS A 63 5.83 13.40 11.98
C LYS A 63 5.79 11.88 12.11
N LEU A 64 6.91 11.29 12.51
CA LEU A 64 7.00 9.85 12.69
C LEU A 64 5.95 9.39 13.70
N TYR A 65 5.17 8.40 13.31
CA TYR A 65 4.25 7.75 14.23
C TYR A 65 5.08 7.04 15.29
N THR A 66 4.88 7.37 16.55
CA THR A 66 5.66 6.82 17.68
C THR A 66 4.74 6.01 18.58
N ALA A 67 5.27 4.99 19.27
CA ALA A 67 4.48 4.20 20.24
C ALA A 67 3.76 5.07 21.29
N ASN A 68 4.36 6.21 21.67
CA ASN A 68 3.74 7.19 22.58
C ASN A 68 2.42 7.79 22.06
N MET A 69 2.19 7.79 20.74
CA MET A 69 0.91 8.23 20.15
C MET A 69 -0.20 7.20 20.36
N LEU A 70 0.12 5.93 20.60
CA LEU A 70 -0.86 4.87 20.86
C LEU A 70 -1.47 4.98 22.27
N VAL A 71 -0.69 5.48 23.23
CA VAL A 71 -1.11 5.62 24.64
C VAL A 71 -2.39 6.44 24.80
N PRO A 72 -2.49 7.69 24.28
CA PRO A 72 -3.74 8.45 24.40
C PRO A 72 -4.90 7.77 23.65
N ILE A 73 -4.65 7.14 22.50
CA ILE A 73 -5.71 6.43 21.74
C ILE A 73 -6.27 5.29 22.59
N ARG A 74 -5.40 4.50 23.22
CA ARG A 74 -5.78 3.40 24.10
C ARG A 74 -6.65 3.86 25.28
N LEU A 75 -6.36 5.02 25.86
CA LEU A 75 -7.13 5.56 27.00
C LEU A 75 -8.57 5.93 26.62
N HIS A 76 -8.81 6.31 25.37
CA HIS A 76 -10.15 6.63 24.88
C HIS A 76 -10.94 5.40 24.39
N LEU A 77 -10.31 4.21 24.33
CA LEU A 77 -10.95 2.98 23.89
C LEU A 77 -11.36 2.10 25.08
N ASN A 78 -12.66 1.76 25.13
CA ASN A 78 -13.19 0.75 26.05
C ASN A 78 -12.93 -0.67 25.53
N LEU A 79 -11.89 -1.35 26.03
CA LEU A 79 -11.56 -2.72 25.58
C LEU A 79 -12.58 -3.79 25.99
N THR A 80 -13.57 -3.47 26.83
CA THR A 80 -14.69 -4.38 27.09
C THR A 80 -15.67 -4.43 25.90
N SER A 81 -15.66 -3.41 25.04
CA SER A 81 -16.41 -3.41 23.78
C SER A 81 -15.61 -4.16 22.71
N PRO A 82 -16.20 -5.21 22.08
CA PRO A 82 -15.52 -5.97 21.03
C PRO A 82 -15.02 -5.08 19.88
N LEU A 83 -15.82 -4.07 19.48
CA LEU A 83 -15.45 -3.15 18.41
C LEU A 83 -14.18 -2.34 18.76
N HIS A 84 -14.13 -1.78 19.97
CA HIS A 84 -12.99 -0.96 20.41
C HIS A 84 -11.75 -1.83 20.63
N ALA A 85 -11.92 -3.06 21.12
CA ALA A 85 -10.85 -4.03 21.24
C ALA A 85 -10.25 -4.39 19.87
N THR A 86 -11.09 -4.64 18.85
CA THR A 86 -10.63 -4.91 17.50
C THR A 86 -9.92 -3.71 16.86
N ILE A 87 -10.43 -2.49 17.04
CA ILE A 87 -9.78 -1.27 16.56
C ILE A 87 -8.38 -1.13 17.18
N PHE A 88 -8.28 -1.33 18.49
CA PHE A 88 -7.00 -1.24 19.18
C PHE A 88 -6.02 -2.32 18.70
N ALA A 89 -6.48 -3.57 18.56
CA ALA A 89 -5.67 -4.66 18.03
C ALA A 89 -5.16 -4.37 16.62
N CYS A 90 -6.03 -3.91 15.70
CA CYS A 90 -5.63 -3.55 14.34
C CYS A 90 -4.60 -2.40 14.33
N LEU A 91 -4.80 -1.39 15.18
CA LEU A 91 -3.88 -0.26 15.31
C LEU A 91 -2.49 -0.71 15.80
N THR A 92 -2.44 -1.50 16.88
CA THR A 92 -1.17 -2.00 17.42
C THR A 92 -0.47 -2.92 16.43
N THR A 93 -1.21 -3.81 15.78
CA THR A 93 -0.63 -4.74 14.80
C THR A 93 -0.09 -3.97 13.59
N ALA A 94 -0.86 -3.05 13.00
CA ALA A 94 -0.38 -2.22 11.89
C ALA A 94 0.88 -1.41 12.27
N PHE A 95 0.93 -0.90 13.50
CA PHE A 95 2.07 -0.12 13.98
C PHE A 95 3.35 -0.97 14.11
N TYR A 96 3.28 -2.13 14.77
CA TYR A 96 4.47 -2.94 15.06
C TYR A 96 4.91 -3.83 13.89
N THR A 97 3.97 -4.29 13.06
CA THR A 97 4.27 -5.15 11.90
C THR A 97 4.45 -4.36 10.62
N THR A 98 4.18 -3.05 10.63
CA THR A 98 4.11 -2.19 9.43
C THR A 98 3.10 -2.66 8.38
N ALA A 99 2.12 -3.48 8.78
CA ALA A 99 1.07 -3.98 7.89
C ALA A 99 0.15 -2.85 7.41
N HIS A 100 -0.39 -3.01 6.20
CA HIS A 100 -1.40 -2.08 5.70
C HIS A 100 -2.71 -2.30 6.46
N VAL A 101 -3.41 -1.21 6.83
CA VAL A 101 -4.71 -1.30 7.53
C VAL A 101 -5.73 -2.15 6.76
N GLY A 102 -5.69 -2.12 5.43
CA GLY A 102 -6.56 -2.94 4.58
C GLY A 102 -6.28 -4.44 4.61
N GLU A 103 -5.13 -4.88 5.14
CA GLU A 103 -4.83 -6.31 5.35
C GLU A 103 -5.42 -6.82 6.68
N LEU A 104 -5.62 -5.92 7.64
CA LEU A 104 -6.14 -6.24 8.97
C LEU A 104 -7.65 -5.97 9.10
N THR A 105 -8.26 -5.25 8.17
CA THR A 105 -9.65 -4.75 8.27
C THR A 105 -10.51 -5.19 7.10
N ILE A 106 -11.80 -5.34 7.35
CA ILE A 106 -12.83 -5.63 6.34
C ILE A 106 -13.65 -4.37 6.05
N LYS A 107 -14.07 -4.20 4.78
CA LYS A 107 -14.88 -3.05 4.36
C LYS A 107 -16.26 -3.03 5.01
N THR A 108 -16.86 -4.21 5.18
CA THR A 108 -18.19 -4.39 5.76
C THR A 108 -18.26 -5.69 6.55
N LEU A 109 -19.10 -5.77 7.57
CA LEU A 109 -19.26 -6.98 8.38
C LEU A 109 -19.58 -8.26 7.55
N PRO A 110 -20.50 -8.26 6.56
CA PRO A 110 -20.79 -9.46 5.77
C PRO A 110 -19.68 -9.83 4.78
N SER A 111 -18.69 -8.97 4.56
CA SER A 111 -17.55 -9.27 3.66
C SER A 111 -16.47 -10.13 4.32
N PHE A 112 -16.67 -10.58 5.56
CA PHE A 112 -15.74 -11.49 6.22
C PHE A 112 -15.69 -12.84 5.49
N ASN A 113 -14.49 -13.22 5.09
CA ASN A 113 -14.16 -14.51 4.51
C ASN A 113 -12.90 -15.06 5.22
N PRO A 114 -12.95 -16.21 5.91
CA PRO A 114 -11.83 -16.76 6.66
C PRO A 114 -10.63 -17.23 5.80
N LEU A 115 -10.79 -17.31 4.48
CA LEU A 115 -9.70 -17.58 3.52
C LEU A 115 -8.95 -16.32 3.10
N HIS A 116 -9.49 -15.13 3.38
CA HIS A 116 -8.90 -13.85 2.98
C HIS A 116 -8.64 -12.92 4.15
N ASN A 117 -9.29 -13.15 5.29
CA ASN A 117 -9.23 -12.29 6.46
C ASN A 117 -8.73 -13.08 7.65
N ILE A 118 -7.94 -12.41 8.47
CA ILE A 118 -7.38 -12.94 9.72
C ILE A 118 -8.52 -13.34 10.65
N LYS A 119 -8.44 -14.55 11.20
CA LYS A 119 -9.31 -15.05 12.28
C LYS A 119 -8.49 -15.25 13.56
N PRO A 120 -9.14 -15.36 14.75
CA PRO A 120 -8.41 -15.57 16.01
C PRO A 120 -7.47 -16.77 16.00
N SER A 121 -7.77 -17.84 15.25
CA SER A 121 -6.90 -19.01 15.10
C SER A 121 -5.61 -18.75 14.31
N ASP A 122 -5.53 -17.62 13.61
CA ASP A 122 -4.34 -17.22 12.83
C ASP A 122 -3.36 -16.39 13.68
N VAL A 123 -3.72 -16.08 14.92
CA VAL A 123 -2.87 -15.36 15.88
C VAL A 123 -2.20 -16.38 16.79
N GLN A 124 -0.88 -16.39 16.80
CA GLN A 124 -0.07 -17.30 17.61
C GLN A 124 0.87 -16.52 18.52
N THR A 125 1.09 -17.06 19.71
CA THR A 125 2.11 -16.54 20.62
C THR A 125 3.31 -17.47 20.54
N GLU A 126 4.43 -16.90 20.14
CA GLU A 126 5.70 -17.62 19.98
C GLU A 126 6.76 -16.96 20.87
N HIS A 127 7.93 -17.59 20.96
CA HIS A 127 9.10 -16.98 21.57
C HIS A 127 10.13 -16.71 20.48
N ASP A 128 10.73 -15.52 20.51
CA ASP A 128 11.86 -15.23 19.62
C ASP A 128 13.12 -15.99 20.07
N HIS A 129 14.21 -15.86 19.30
CA HIS A 129 15.49 -16.48 19.62
C HIS A 129 16.10 -16.02 20.95
N GLN A 130 15.60 -14.93 21.52
CA GLN A 130 16.05 -14.34 22.79
C GLN A 130 15.11 -14.72 23.96
N GLY A 131 14.06 -15.51 23.68
CA GLY A 131 13.07 -15.94 24.68
C GLY A 131 12.01 -14.88 24.98
N ASN A 132 11.91 -13.81 24.19
CA ASN A 132 10.84 -12.82 24.36
C ASN A 132 9.55 -13.34 23.74
N MET A 133 8.44 -13.11 24.42
CA MET A 133 7.12 -13.45 23.90
C MET A 133 6.74 -12.53 22.75
N VAL A 134 6.49 -13.10 21.57
CA VAL A 134 6.07 -12.40 20.36
C VAL A 134 4.69 -12.87 19.93
N THR A 135 3.90 -11.95 19.36
CA THR A 135 2.59 -12.29 18.77
C THR A 135 2.74 -12.29 17.26
N ASN A 136 2.57 -13.45 16.65
CA ASN A 136 2.64 -13.66 15.22
C ASN A 136 1.23 -13.68 14.62
N PHE A 137 1.04 -12.95 13.52
CA PHE A 137 -0.21 -12.89 12.78
C PHE A 137 -0.02 -13.55 11.42
N HIS A 138 -0.60 -14.73 11.23
CA HIS A 138 -0.55 -15.41 9.95
C HIS A 138 -1.58 -14.79 8.99
N LEU A 139 -1.12 -14.09 7.95
CA LEU A 139 -1.99 -13.48 6.95
C LEU A 139 -2.41 -14.54 5.92
N PRO A 140 -3.71 -14.85 5.78
CA PRO A 140 -4.18 -15.81 4.77
C PRO A 140 -3.90 -15.34 3.33
N ARG A 141 -3.74 -14.03 3.14
CA ARG A 141 -3.46 -13.41 1.86
C ARG A 141 -2.68 -12.11 2.07
N SER A 142 -1.63 -11.92 1.27
CA SER A 142 -0.94 -10.64 1.13
C SER A 142 -0.83 -10.26 -0.35
N LYS A 143 -0.49 -9.01 -0.63
CA LYS A 143 -0.32 -8.54 -2.01
C LYS A 143 0.77 -9.32 -2.77
N LEU A 144 1.79 -9.81 -2.04
CA LEU A 144 2.93 -10.55 -2.58
C LEU A 144 2.77 -12.08 -2.50
N ALA A 145 1.86 -12.56 -1.65
CA ALA A 145 1.52 -13.98 -1.51
C ALA A 145 -0.01 -14.13 -1.48
N PRO A 146 -0.65 -14.27 -2.66
CA PRO A 146 -2.10 -14.42 -2.78
C PRO A 146 -2.66 -15.61 -1.97
N ASP A 147 -1.82 -16.63 -1.75
CA ASP A 147 -2.16 -17.89 -1.06
C ASP A 147 -1.53 -17.99 0.36
N GLY A 148 -1.10 -16.89 0.95
CA GLY A 148 -0.78 -16.83 2.39
C GLY A 148 0.55 -17.45 2.84
N GLN A 149 1.39 -17.94 1.93
CA GLN A 149 2.72 -18.46 2.30
C GLN A 149 3.85 -17.63 1.69
N ALA A 150 4.54 -16.86 2.53
CA ALA A 150 5.95 -16.58 2.29
C ALA A 150 6.73 -17.84 2.70
N LYS A 151 7.35 -18.53 1.73
CA LYS A 151 8.33 -19.58 2.04
C LYS A 151 9.40 -18.97 2.95
N GLN A 152 9.66 -19.59 4.08
CA GLN A 152 10.82 -19.24 4.90
C GLN A 152 12.08 -19.28 4.02
N PRO A 153 12.91 -18.23 3.98
CA PRO A 153 14.25 -18.40 3.46
C PRO A 153 15.01 -19.31 4.42
N ILE A 154 15.61 -20.35 3.84
CA ILE A 154 16.52 -21.30 4.48
C ILE A 154 17.77 -20.55 4.95
#